data_AF-A0A831LPL0-F1
#
_entry.id   AF-A0A831LPL0-F1
#
_cell.length_a   1.000
_cell.length_b   1.000
_cell.length_c   1.000
_cell.angle_alpha   90.00
_cell.angle_beta   90.00
_cell.angle_gamma   90.00
#
_symmetry.space_group_name_H-M   'P 1'
#
loop_
_entity.id
_entity.type
_entity.pdbx_description
1 polymer ?
#
loop_
_entity_poly.entity_id
_entity_poly.type
_entity_poly.pdbx_seq_one_letter_code
_entity_poly.pdbx_strand_id
1 'polypeptide(L)'
;MNPEILKLTTVVLLLLFTGASCQKDEMEFADESIEISSIPGISIYKTNSNYFDNISVQITTEGKMNKIPAYTLNNPRINVDKNGTVQVNFRWRLRSGYIVDREAYLNDAFTNITVQEYVDWNTSHGVSSWPNSSIEPRIIDKDPFTEFYFHDGINKTPRTFTLGEINDMIKNGTLETVFTKLK
;
A
#
# COMPACT_ATOMS: atom_id res chain seq x y z
N MET A 1 -31.14 -16.77 -66.19
CA MET A 1 -29.85 -16.09 -66.41
C MET A 1 -29.97 -14.66 -65.94
N ASN A 2 -29.35 -14.36 -64.80
CA ASN A 2 -28.73 -13.07 -64.41
C ASN A 2 -28.03 -13.35 -63.07
N PRO A 3 -26.72 -13.09 -62.94
CA PRO A 3 -26.01 -13.20 -61.66
C PRO A 3 -25.95 -11.80 -61.01
N GLU A 4 -26.40 -11.65 -59.77
CA GLU A 4 -26.14 -10.41 -59.04
C GLU A 4 -25.54 -10.66 -57.65
N ILE A 5 -24.23 -10.42 -57.63
CA ILE A 5 -23.49 -9.62 -56.66
C ILE A 5 -23.55 -10.13 -55.22
N LEU A 6 -22.55 -10.97 -54.92
CA LEU A 6 -22.00 -11.18 -53.59
C LEU A 6 -21.59 -9.81 -53.02
N LYS A 7 -22.37 -9.27 -52.08
CA LYS A 7 -21.93 -8.11 -51.29
C LYS A 7 -20.80 -8.56 -50.37
N LEU A 8 -19.58 -8.43 -50.86
CA LEU A 8 -18.38 -8.20 -50.06
C LEU A 8 -18.63 -6.93 -49.24
N THR A 9 -19.17 -7.08 -48.04
CA THR A 9 -19.13 -5.97 -47.08
C THR A 9 -19.07 -6.58 -45.68
N THR A 10 -17.88 -6.44 -45.09
CA THR A 10 -17.68 -6.44 -43.65
C THR A 10 -17.56 -7.80 -42.97
N VAL A 11 -16.70 -8.67 -43.52
CA VAL A 11 -15.87 -9.58 -42.70
C VAL A 11 -14.67 -8.76 -42.18
N VAL A 12 -14.94 -7.78 -41.31
CA VAL A 12 -13.95 -7.10 -40.45
C VAL A 12 -14.65 -6.76 -39.13
N LEU A 13 -15.19 -7.78 -38.47
CA LEU A 13 -15.66 -7.68 -37.08
C LEU A 13 -15.16 -8.85 -36.22
N LEU A 14 -13.98 -9.37 -36.58
CA LEU A 14 -13.21 -10.32 -35.81
C LEU A 14 -11.75 -9.89 -35.97
N LEU A 15 -11.30 -8.91 -35.17
CA LEU A 15 -9.88 -8.62 -34.86
C LEU A 15 -9.70 -7.36 -33.97
N LEU A 16 -10.68 -6.95 -33.17
CA LEU A 16 -10.52 -5.88 -32.17
C LEU A 16 -10.49 -6.37 -30.70
N PHE A 17 -10.23 -7.66 -30.50
CA PHE A 17 -9.83 -8.20 -29.19
C PHE A 17 -8.36 -8.64 -29.21
N THR A 18 -7.51 -7.93 -29.95
CA THR A 18 -6.06 -8.02 -29.73
C THR A 18 -5.74 -7.26 -28.45
N GLY A 19 -5.63 -8.03 -27.37
CA GLY A 19 -4.83 -7.71 -26.20
C GLY A 19 -5.09 -6.33 -25.60
N ALA A 20 -6.04 -6.24 -24.69
CA ALA A 20 -5.69 -5.64 -23.41
C ALA A 20 -4.54 -6.50 -22.87
N SER A 21 -3.30 -6.17 -23.27
CA SER A 21 -2.14 -6.55 -22.51
C SER A 21 -2.40 -5.92 -21.16
N CYS A 22 -2.99 -6.71 -20.27
CA CYS A 22 -2.88 -6.49 -18.85
C CYS A 22 -1.38 -6.62 -18.62
N GLN A 23 -0.63 -5.53 -18.86
CA GLN A 23 0.60 -5.28 -18.14
C GLN A 23 0.14 -5.35 -16.69
N LYS A 24 0.19 -6.55 -16.13
CA LYS A 24 0.48 -6.70 -14.71
C LYS A 24 1.74 -5.87 -14.58
N ASP A 25 1.60 -4.65 -14.09
CA ASP A 25 2.72 -3.95 -13.50
C ASP A 25 3.41 -5.01 -12.64
N GLU A 26 4.61 -5.42 -13.04
CA GLU A 26 5.36 -6.41 -12.31
C GLU A 26 5.57 -5.80 -10.94
N MET A 27 4.78 -6.26 -9.98
CA MET A 27 4.77 -5.70 -8.66
C MET A 27 6.13 -5.96 -8.05
N GLU A 28 6.93 -4.91 -7.91
CA GLU A 28 8.27 -5.02 -7.37
C GLU A 28 8.17 -5.41 -5.89
N PHE A 29 8.71 -6.59 -5.56
CA PHE A 29 8.80 -7.06 -4.19
C PHE A 29 10.09 -6.54 -3.57
N ALA A 30 10.03 -6.25 -2.27
CA ALA A 30 11.20 -5.83 -1.53
C ALA A 30 12.23 -6.96 -1.40
N ASP A 31 13.50 -6.56 -1.21
CA ASP A 31 14.59 -7.50 -0.90
C ASP A 31 14.25 -8.31 0.36
N GLU A 32 14.22 -9.64 0.22
CA GLU A 32 13.86 -10.56 1.30
C GLU A 32 14.85 -10.52 2.48
N SER A 33 16.06 -9.98 2.29
CA SER A 33 17.06 -9.82 3.34
C SER A 33 16.86 -8.61 4.26
N ILE A 34 15.91 -7.72 3.93
CA ILE A 34 15.62 -6.55 4.78
C ILE A 34 15.14 -7.01 6.16
N GLU A 35 15.83 -6.58 7.20
CA GLU A 35 15.49 -6.83 8.60
C GLU A 35 14.60 -5.72 9.18
N ILE A 36 13.55 -6.12 9.87
CA ILE A 36 12.64 -5.22 10.58
C ILE A 36 12.49 -5.62 12.04
N SER A 37 12.62 -4.64 12.94
CA SER A 37 12.38 -4.83 14.37
C SER A 37 10.89 -4.68 14.68
N SER A 38 10.38 -5.56 15.55
CA SER A 38 9.01 -5.50 16.04
C SER A 38 8.73 -4.35 17.00
N ILE A 39 9.72 -3.52 17.34
CA ILE A 39 9.53 -2.30 18.12
C ILE A 39 9.23 -1.11 17.18
N PRO A 40 8.15 -0.34 17.39
CA PRO A 40 7.13 -0.51 18.44
C PRO A 40 6.08 -1.59 18.10
N GLY A 41 5.87 -1.86 16.82
CA GLY A 41 5.00 -2.91 16.33
C GLY A 41 5.27 -3.20 14.86
N ILE A 42 4.83 -4.36 14.38
CA ILE A 42 4.78 -4.69 12.96
C ILE A 42 3.37 -5.11 12.61
N SER A 43 2.82 -4.50 11.56
CA SER A 43 1.55 -4.85 10.95
C SER A 43 1.78 -5.58 9.63
N ILE A 44 1.02 -6.64 9.38
CA ILE A 44 0.96 -7.34 8.09
C ILE A 44 -0.49 -7.35 7.63
N TYR A 45 -0.79 -6.86 6.44
CA TYR A 45 -2.18 -6.68 6.01
C TYR A 45 -2.38 -6.84 4.50
N LYS A 46 -3.65 -6.97 4.12
CA LYS A 46 -4.15 -6.82 2.75
C LYS A 46 -5.21 -5.73 2.71
N THR A 47 -5.36 -5.09 1.56
CA THR A 47 -6.31 -4.00 1.36
C THR A 47 -7.33 -4.28 0.25
N ASN A 48 -8.47 -3.59 0.29
CA ASN A 48 -9.54 -3.68 -0.72
C ASN A 48 -9.11 -3.18 -2.12
N SER A 49 -8.07 -2.35 -2.19
CA SER A 49 -7.50 -1.80 -3.42
C SER A 49 -5.99 -1.53 -3.25
N ASN A 50 -5.33 -1.03 -4.28
CA ASN A 50 -3.92 -0.66 -4.21
C ASN A 50 -3.75 0.74 -3.59
N TYR A 51 -3.39 0.79 -2.30
CA TYR A 51 -3.12 2.04 -1.57
C TYR A 51 -1.65 2.20 -1.16
N PHE A 52 -0.75 1.39 -1.72
CA PHE A 52 0.63 1.28 -1.23
C PHE A 52 1.38 2.62 -1.24
N ASP A 53 1.14 3.43 -2.28
CA ASP A 53 1.77 4.74 -2.45
C ASP A 53 0.95 5.88 -1.83
N ASN A 54 -0.20 5.58 -1.23
CA ASN A 54 -1.06 6.57 -0.58
C ASN A 54 -0.73 6.71 0.90
N ILE A 55 -0.94 7.92 1.43
CA ILE A 55 -0.88 8.13 2.88
C ILE A 55 -2.09 7.49 3.55
N SER A 56 -1.86 6.90 4.72
CA SER A 56 -2.90 6.54 5.66
C SER A 56 -3.04 7.61 6.75
N VAL A 57 -4.23 7.71 7.31
CA VAL A 57 -4.56 8.55 8.46
C VAL A 57 -5.34 7.73 9.47
N GLN A 58 -5.11 7.93 10.77
CA GLN A 58 -5.91 7.24 11.79
C GLN A 58 -7.23 7.95 11.97
N ILE A 59 -8.31 7.18 12.00
CA ILE A 59 -9.64 7.66 12.31
C ILE A 59 -10.13 7.13 13.67
N THR A 60 -10.98 7.90 14.35
CA THR A 60 -11.70 7.44 15.54
C THR A 60 -12.81 6.46 15.17
N THR A 61 -13.42 5.82 16.16
CA THR A 61 -14.60 4.98 16.01
C THR A 61 -15.79 5.72 15.38
N GLU A 62 -15.86 7.04 15.51
CA GLU A 62 -16.86 7.90 14.89
C GLU A 62 -16.48 8.34 13.46
N GLY A 63 -15.35 7.85 12.94
CA GLY A 63 -14.87 8.12 11.59
C GLY A 63 -14.23 9.50 11.40
N LYS A 64 -13.80 10.16 12.48
CA LYS A 64 -13.10 11.46 12.46
C LYS A 64 -11.59 11.26 12.43
N MET A 65 -10.89 12.10 11.70
CA MET A 65 -9.42 12.07 11.67
C MET A 65 -8.83 12.41 13.04
N ASN A 66 -7.94 11.55 13.54
CA ASN A 66 -7.28 11.67 14.84
C ASN A 66 -5.77 11.93 14.68
N LYS A 67 -5.13 11.26 13.72
CA LYS A 67 -3.68 11.36 13.54
C LYS A 67 -3.32 11.32 12.06
N ILE A 68 -2.35 12.16 11.70
CA ILE A 68 -1.76 12.21 10.37
C ILE A 68 -0.23 12.05 10.47
N PRO A 69 0.41 11.54 9.41
CA PRO A 69 1.86 11.43 9.42
C PRO A 69 2.56 12.80 9.39
N ALA A 70 3.76 12.85 9.93
CA ALA A 70 4.63 14.02 9.90
C ALA A 70 5.82 13.79 8.96
N TYR A 71 5.59 13.81 7.65
CA TYR A 71 6.59 13.46 6.64
C TYR A 71 7.03 14.69 5.84
N THR A 72 8.33 14.92 5.82
CA THR A 72 9.05 15.92 4.99
C THR A 72 10.30 15.24 4.42
N LEU A 73 11.00 15.89 3.48
CA LEU A 73 12.25 15.35 2.93
C LEU A 73 13.36 15.12 3.99
N ASN A 74 13.26 15.77 5.16
CA ASN A 74 14.23 15.61 6.25
C ASN A 74 13.83 14.50 7.24
N ASN A 75 12.69 13.84 7.04
CA ASN A 75 12.25 12.77 7.93
C ASN A 75 13.09 11.49 7.66
N PRO A 76 13.68 10.85 8.68
CA PRO A 76 14.50 9.63 8.51
C PRO A 76 13.75 8.43 7.94
N ARG A 77 12.43 8.52 7.83
CA ARG A 77 11.55 7.51 7.24
C ARG A 77 11.33 7.67 5.75
N ILE A 78 11.78 8.81 5.20
CA ILE A 78 11.61 9.19 3.82
C ILE A 78 12.97 9.05 3.12
N ASN A 79 12.98 8.27 2.06
CA ASN A 79 14.10 8.14 1.14
C ASN A 79 13.74 8.79 -0.19
N VAL A 80 14.72 9.35 -0.87
CA VAL A 80 14.57 9.84 -2.25
C VAL A 80 15.52 9.05 -3.13
N ASP A 81 14.99 8.40 -4.16
CA ASP A 81 15.83 7.67 -5.11
C ASP A 81 16.61 8.62 -6.04
N LYS A 82 17.47 8.06 -6.89
CA LYS A 82 18.27 8.83 -7.86
C LYS A 82 17.44 9.62 -8.88
N ASN A 83 16.16 9.28 -9.06
CA ASN A 83 15.24 9.93 -9.99
C ASN A 83 14.38 11.00 -9.30
N GLY A 84 14.52 11.19 -7.98
CA GLY A 84 13.71 12.12 -7.22
C GLY A 84 12.42 11.52 -6.66
N THR A 85 12.20 10.21 -6.79
CA THR A 85 11.00 9.53 -6.26
C THR A 85 11.11 9.40 -4.75
N VAL A 86 10.11 9.91 -4.04
CA VAL A 86 9.93 9.78 -2.60
C VAL A 86 9.39 8.39 -2.26
N GLN A 87 10.09 7.69 -1.37
CA GLN A 87 9.72 6.37 -0.87
C GLN A 87 9.74 6.34 0.66
N VAL A 88 8.87 5.53 1.24
CA VAL A 88 8.89 5.23 2.69
C VAL A 88 9.78 4.02 2.96
N ASN A 89 10.55 4.05 4.04
CA ASN A 89 11.45 2.94 4.43
C ASN A 89 10.90 2.08 5.59
N PHE A 90 9.58 2.05 5.73
CA PHE A 90 8.88 1.31 6.79
C PHE A 90 7.70 0.47 6.27
N ARG A 91 7.44 0.49 4.97
CA ARG A 91 6.34 -0.21 4.30
C ARG A 91 6.88 -0.94 3.07
N TRP A 92 6.59 -2.24 2.97
CA TRP A 92 7.08 -3.07 1.86
C TRP A 92 6.04 -4.05 1.37
N ARG A 93 6.05 -4.32 0.06
CA ARG A 93 5.21 -5.35 -0.54
C ARG A 93 5.77 -6.74 -0.25
N LEU A 94 4.90 -7.62 0.20
CA LEU A 94 5.16 -9.03 0.44
C LEU A 94 4.43 -9.90 -0.58
N ARG A 95 4.75 -11.19 -0.61
CA ARG A 95 4.10 -12.17 -1.49
C ARG A 95 2.60 -12.25 -1.22
N SER A 96 1.87 -12.77 -2.20
CA SER A 96 0.41 -13.01 -2.11
C SER A 96 -0.42 -11.75 -1.81
N GLY A 97 0.08 -10.57 -2.19
CA GLY A 97 -0.61 -9.29 -2.05
C GLY A 97 -0.57 -8.69 -0.64
N TYR A 98 0.21 -9.27 0.27
CA TYR A 98 0.40 -8.70 1.60
C TYR A 98 1.31 -7.47 1.56
N ILE A 99 1.16 -6.62 2.57
CA ILE A 99 2.05 -5.51 2.87
C ILE A 99 2.50 -5.68 4.31
N VAL A 100 3.79 -5.44 4.58
CA VAL A 100 4.28 -5.23 5.94
C VAL A 100 4.55 -3.75 6.16
N ASP A 101 4.16 -3.25 7.32
CA ASP A 101 4.21 -1.84 7.67
C ASP A 101 4.50 -1.67 9.16
N ARG A 102 5.45 -0.80 9.51
CA ARG A 102 5.82 -0.51 10.90
C ARG A 102 5.05 0.65 11.52
N GLU A 103 4.21 1.34 10.74
CA GLU A 103 3.43 2.49 11.18
C GLU A 103 1.91 2.32 11.02
N ALA A 104 1.46 1.25 10.34
CA ALA A 104 0.03 1.02 10.12
C ALA A 104 -0.72 0.53 11.37
N TYR A 105 -1.93 1.03 11.55
CA TYR A 105 -2.87 0.62 12.60
C TYR A 105 -4.20 0.14 12.01
N LEU A 106 -4.92 -0.72 12.73
CA LEU A 106 -6.19 -1.30 12.25
C LEU A 106 -7.26 -0.25 11.92
N ASN A 107 -7.22 0.91 12.59
CA ASN A 107 -8.14 2.04 12.37
C ASN A 107 -7.59 3.08 11.39
N ASP A 108 -6.62 2.71 10.56
CA ASP A 108 -6.17 3.56 9.45
C ASP A 108 -7.21 3.60 8.34
N ALA A 109 -7.40 4.79 7.78
CA ALA A 109 -8.12 5.06 6.54
C ALA A 109 -7.11 5.53 5.47
N PHE A 110 -7.38 5.26 4.20
CA PHE A 110 -6.52 5.71 3.09
C PHE A 110 -7.12 6.92 2.37
N THR A 111 -6.22 7.77 1.90
CA THR A 111 -6.54 8.95 1.09
C THR A 111 -6.15 8.74 -0.36
N ASN A 112 -6.58 9.64 -1.26
CA ASN A 112 -6.03 9.71 -2.62
C ASN A 112 -4.73 10.55 -2.72
N ILE A 113 -4.16 10.99 -1.60
CA ILE A 113 -2.88 11.72 -1.56
C ILE A 113 -1.75 10.70 -1.60
N THR A 114 -0.80 10.86 -2.51
CA THR A 114 0.40 9.99 -2.55
C THR A 114 1.43 10.44 -1.51
N VAL A 115 2.33 9.54 -1.09
CA VAL A 115 3.46 9.88 -0.21
C VAL A 115 4.29 11.01 -0.84
N GLN A 116 4.57 10.93 -2.14
CA GLN A 116 5.27 11.98 -2.90
C GLN A 116 4.57 13.33 -2.76
N GLU A 117 3.27 13.40 -3.11
CA GLU A 117 2.49 14.63 -3.04
C GLU A 117 2.49 15.21 -1.63
N TYR A 118 2.34 14.36 -0.62
CA TYR A 118 2.33 14.76 0.79
C TYR A 118 3.66 15.35 1.25
N VAL A 119 4.77 14.69 0.93
CA VAL A 119 6.12 15.11 1.30
C VAL A 119 6.52 16.41 0.58
N ASP A 120 6.22 16.52 -0.70
CA ASP A 120 6.51 17.72 -1.50
C ASP A 120 5.72 18.93 -0.99
N TRP A 121 4.43 18.73 -0.68
CA TRP A 121 3.59 19.80 -0.14
C TRP A 121 4.10 20.28 1.22
N ASN A 122 4.34 19.35 2.16
CA ASN A 122 4.84 19.71 3.49
C ASN A 122 6.20 20.43 3.41
N THR A 123 7.11 19.93 2.57
CA THR A 123 8.45 20.51 2.41
C THR A 123 8.38 21.91 1.80
N SER A 124 7.58 22.12 0.76
CA SER A 124 7.43 23.43 0.09
C SER A 124 6.74 24.47 0.97
N HIS A 125 5.89 24.05 1.91
CA HIS A 125 5.18 24.93 2.84
C HIS A 125 5.91 25.11 4.18
N GLY A 126 7.04 24.42 4.40
CA GLY A 126 7.82 24.51 5.63
C GLY A 126 7.08 23.99 6.87
N VAL A 127 6.18 23.01 6.68
CA VAL A 127 5.40 22.40 7.77
C VAL A 127 5.69 20.91 7.87
N SER A 128 5.47 20.33 9.05
CA SER A 128 5.69 18.89 9.25
C SER A 128 4.54 18.03 8.74
N SER A 129 3.33 18.60 8.64
CA SER A 129 2.10 17.88 8.33
C SER A 129 1.10 18.76 7.60
N TRP A 130 0.36 18.17 6.66
CA TRP A 130 -0.64 18.87 5.86
C TRP A 130 -1.88 19.13 6.73
N PRO A 131 -2.49 20.32 6.71
CA PRO A 131 -3.70 20.61 7.48
C PRO A 131 -4.80 19.55 7.34
N ASN A 132 -5.31 19.06 8.48
CA ASN A 132 -6.37 18.04 8.53
C ASN A 132 -7.59 18.39 7.66
N SER A 133 -8.00 19.67 7.67
CA SER A 133 -9.15 20.17 6.88
C SER A 133 -8.97 19.98 5.38
N SER A 134 -7.73 19.88 4.90
CA SER A 134 -7.39 19.65 3.49
C SER A 134 -7.27 18.16 3.16
N ILE A 135 -6.89 17.33 4.15
CA ILE A 135 -6.77 15.87 3.98
C ILE A 135 -8.12 15.17 4.13
N GLU A 136 -8.97 15.59 5.06
CA GLU A 136 -10.25 14.93 5.39
C GLU A 136 -11.16 14.69 4.16
N PRO A 137 -11.40 15.66 3.26
CA PRO A 137 -12.21 15.42 2.06
C PRO A 137 -11.54 14.49 1.04
N ARG A 138 -10.27 14.14 1.24
CA ARG A 138 -9.47 13.26 0.35
C ARG A 138 -9.37 11.83 0.86
N ILE A 139 -10.01 11.49 1.99
CA ILE A 139 -10.17 10.11 2.45
C ILE A 139 -11.08 9.36 1.47
N ILE A 140 -10.58 8.24 0.94
CA ILE A 140 -11.28 7.43 -0.07
C ILE A 140 -11.75 6.07 0.45
N ASP A 141 -11.13 5.56 1.52
CA ASP A 141 -11.51 4.29 2.13
C ASP A 141 -11.31 4.34 3.65
N LYS A 142 -12.40 4.18 4.40
CA LYS A 142 -12.41 4.22 5.86
C LYS A 142 -12.34 2.84 6.51
N ASP A 143 -12.47 1.76 5.74
CA ASP A 143 -12.32 0.39 6.23
C ASP A 143 -11.49 -0.44 5.22
N PRO A 144 -10.21 -0.07 5.03
CA PRO A 144 -9.45 -0.51 3.87
C PRO A 144 -8.96 -1.95 3.95
N PHE A 145 -8.88 -2.53 5.15
CA PHE A 145 -8.22 -3.81 5.37
C PHE A 145 -9.16 -4.99 5.13
N THR A 146 -8.73 -5.99 4.36
CA THR A 146 -9.42 -7.28 4.24
C THR A 146 -8.89 -8.31 5.24
N GLU A 147 -7.61 -8.19 5.58
CA GLU A 147 -6.91 -8.99 6.59
C GLU A 147 -5.91 -8.09 7.30
N PHE A 148 -5.75 -8.23 8.61
CA PHE A 148 -4.82 -7.44 9.41
C PHE A 148 -4.25 -8.26 10.56
N TYR A 149 -2.91 -8.36 10.61
CA TYR A 149 -2.14 -9.07 11.60
C TYR A 149 -1.21 -8.10 12.31
N PHE A 150 -1.03 -8.24 13.63
CA PHE A 150 -0.19 -7.35 14.41
C PHE A 150 0.71 -8.10 15.39
N HIS A 151 1.96 -7.69 15.47
CA HIS A 151 2.88 -8.06 16.54
C HIS A 151 3.31 -6.82 17.30
N ASP A 152 2.87 -6.74 18.57
CA ASP A 152 3.26 -5.71 19.51
C ASP A 152 4.65 -6.00 20.09
N GLY A 153 5.68 -5.25 19.69
CA GLY A 153 7.04 -5.43 20.23
C GLY A 153 7.33 -4.61 21.48
N ILE A 154 6.37 -3.81 21.98
CA ILE A 154 6.51 -3.11 23.27
C ILE A 154 6.08 -4.03 24.40
N ASN A 155 4.92 -4.67 24.27
CA ASN A 155 4.34 -5.50 25.35
C ASN A 155 4.65 -7.00 25.20
N LYS A 156 5.17 -7.45 24.05
CA LYS A 156 5.67 -8.82 23.85
C LYS A 156 7.19 -8.79 23.71
N THR A 157 7.82 -9.97 23.80
CA THR A 157 9.25 -10.12 23.55
C THR A 157 9.60 -9.56 22.17
N PRO A 158 10.48 -8.54 22.08
CA PRO A 158 10.92 -7.99 20.80
C PRO A 158 11.51 -9.06 19.92
N ARG A 159 11.23 -8.98 18.63
CA ARG A 159 11.75 -9.88 17.60
C ARG A 159 12.22 -9.05 16.41
N THR A 160 13.22 -9.56 15.72
CA THR A 160 13.60 -9.09 14.40
C THR A 160 13.15 -10.15 13.41
N PHE A 161 12.62 -9.70 12.28
CA PHE A 161 12.25 -10.56 11.16
C PHE A 161 12.90 -10.04 9.90
N THR A 162 13.35 -10.94 9.05
CA THR A 162 13.58 -10.63 7.64
C THR A 162 12.25 -10.62 6.89
N LEU A 163 12.17 -9.88 5.78
CA LEU A 163 11.01 -9.96 4.89
C LEU A 163 10.82 -11.37 4.31
N GLY A 164 11.92 -12.10 4.10
CA GLY A 164 11.92 -13.52 3.70
C GLY A 164 11.22 -14.42 4.71
N GLU A 165 11.54 -14.30 6.01
CA GLU A 165 10.88 -15.07 7.07
C GLU A 165 9.37 -14.81 7.11
N ILE A 166 8.95 -13.56 6.91
CA ILE A 166 7.52 -13.22 6.85
C ILE A 166 6.86 -13.82 5.61
N ASN A 167 7.51 -13.77 4.46
CA ASN A 167 7.04 -14.41 3.23
C ASN A 167 6.91 -15.93 3.40
N ASP A 168 7.83 -16.58 4.09
CA ASP A 168 7.75 -18.01 4.40
C ASP A 168 6.57 -18.32 5.34
N MET A 169 6.33 -17.48 6.35
CA MET A 169 5.15 -17.60 7.21
C MET A 169 3.83 -17.45 6.42
N ILE A 170 3.78 -16.52 5.47
CA ILE A 170 2.63 -16.36 4.55
C ILE A 170 2.43 -17.61 3.71
N LYS A 171 3.51 -18.10 3.07
CA LYS A 171 3.48 -19.28 2.19
C LYS A 171 3.04 -20.54 2.92
N ASN A 172 3.50 -20.71 4.16
CA ASN A 172 3.22 -21.89 4.98
C ASN A 172 1.92 -21.77 5.80
N GLY A 173 1.24 -20.62 5.78
CA GLY A 173 0.04 -20.39 6.58
C GLY A 173 0.29 -20.33 8.09
N THR A 174 1.49 -19.90 8.52
CA THR A 174 1.91 -19.92 9.93
C THR A 174 2.01 -18.54 10.57
N LEU A 175 1.56 -17.47 9.90
CA LEU A 175 1.57 -16.09 10.45
C LEU A 175 0.98 -16.00 11.87
N GLU A 176 -0.14 -16.69 12.12
CA GLU A 176 -0.86 -16.64 13.41
C GLU A 176 -0.10 -17.25 14.59
N THR A 177 0.99 -17.98 14.33
CA THR A 177 1.89 -18.48 15.38
C THR A 177 2.74 -17.38 16.00
N VAL A 178 2.88 -16.24 15.31
CA VAL A 178 3.75 -15.12 15.70
C VAL A 178 2.99 -13.79 15.79
N PHE A 179 2.07 -13.55 14.85
CA PHE A 179 1.27 -12.34 14.75
C PHE A 179 -0.16 -12.61 15.19
N THR A 180 -0.77 -11.67 15.92
CA THR A 180 -2.18 -11.77 16.30
C THR A 180 -3.04 -11.29 15.13
N LYS A 181 -3.95 -12.13 14.63
CA LYS A 181 -4.95 -11.71 13.63
C LYS A 181 -5.99 -10.81 14.30
N LEU A 182 -6.21 -9.63 13.74
CA LEU A 182 -7.18 -8.63 14.20
C LEU A 182 -8.32 -8.42 13.19
N LYS A 183 -8.10 -8.75 11.91
CA LYS A 183 -9.11 -8.80 10.84
C LYS A 183 -8.77 -9.93 9.88
#